data_AF-A0A426XI77-F1
#
_entry.id   AF-A0A426XI77-F1
#
_cell.length_a   1.000
_cell.length_b   1.000
_cell.length_c   1.000
_cell.angle_alpha   90.00
_cell.angle_beta   90.00
_cell.angle_gamma   90.00
#
_symmetry.space_group_name_H-M   'P 1'
#
loop_
_entity.id
_entity.type
_entity.pdbx_description
1 polymer ?
#
loop_
_entity_poly.entity_id
_entity_poly.type
_entity_poly.pdbx_seq_one_letter_code
_entity_poly.pdbx_strand_id
1 'polypeptide(L)'
;MHCTLQCPSAAHDTDTTTEEDSSKPKAHNPRVTILRNKAPRWHEHLQCWCLNFHGRVTVASVKNFQLVATADASQPSGLGDEDTVLLQFGKVGDDMFTMDFRQPLSAFQAFAICLTCFGTKFACE
;
A
#
# COMPACT_ATOMS: atom_id res chain seq x y z
N MET A 1 -2.19 10.20 -1.05
CA MET A 1 -1.52 9.31 -2.03
C MET A 1 -2.50 8.23 -2.43
N HIS A 2 -2.56 7.90 -3.73
CA HIS A 2 -3.41 6.85 -4.29
C HIS A 2 -2.55 6.00 -5.21
N CYS A 3 -2.42 4.71 -4.93
CA CYS A 3 -1.57 3.80 -5.70
C CYS A 3 -2.40 2.61 -6.16
N THR A 4 -2.22 2.20 -7.42
CA THR A 4 -2.85 1.01 -7.98
C THR A 4 -1.79 -0.04 -8.25
N LEU A 5 -1.92 -1.19 -7.60
CA LEU A 5 -1.04 -2.33 -7.79
C LEU A 5 -1.76 -3.37 -8.63
N GLN A 6 -1.11 -3.84 -9.67
CA GLN A 6 -1.58 -4.98 -10.43
C GLN A 6 -0.87 -6.22 -9.89
N CYS A 7 -1.61 -7.11 -9.25
CA CYS A 7 -1.08 -8.41 -8.90
C CYS A 7 -1.07 -9.25 -10.18
N PRO A 8 0.09 -9.77 -10.64
CA PRO A 8 0.06 -10.89 -11.55
C PRO A 8 -0.69 -11.99 -10.80
N SER A 9 -1.87 -12.38 -11.31
CA SER A 9 -2.63 -13.48 -10.72
C SER A 9 -1.66 -14.64 -10.57
N ALA A 10 -1.43 -15.10 -9.33
CA ALA A 10 -0.73 -16.35 -9.13
C ALA A 10 -1.53 -17.39 -9.93
N ALA A 11 -0.98 -17.82 -11.07
CA ALA A 11 -1.41 -19.07 -11.66
C ALA A 11 -1.12 -20.10 -10.57
N HIS A 12 -2.18 -20.67 -10.00
CA HIS A 12 -2.04 -21.89 -9.24
C HIS A 12 -1.55 -22.94 -10.24
N ASP A 13 -0.24 -23.17 -10.28
CA ASP A 13 0.33 -24.39 -10.82
C ASP A 13 -0.06 -25.53 -9.86
N THR A 14 -1.29 -26.03 -10.03
CA THR A 14 -1.62 -27.39 -9.60
C THR A 14 -1.64 -28.22 -10.86
N ASP A 15 -0.50 -28.85 -11.12
CA ASP A 15 -0.33 -29.92 -12.07
C ASP A 15 -1.28 -31.07 -11.70
N THR A 16 -2.37 -31.23 -12.43
CA THR A 16 -3.14 -32.47 -12.51
C THR A 16 -3.82 -32.51 -13.87
N THR A 17 -3.20 -33.26 -14.77
CA THR A 17 -3.75 -33.81 -16.02
C THR A 17 -5.21 -34.26 -15.87
N THR A 18 -6.11 -33.72 -16.69
CA THR A 18 -7.15 -34.48 -17.42
C THR A 18 -7.79 -33.58 -18.49
N GLU A 19 -7.93 -34.13 -19.68
CA GLU A 19 -8.42 -33.50 -20.91
C GLU A 19 -9.95 -33.28 -20.86
N GLU A 20 -10.42 -32.14 -21.36
CA GLU A 20 -11.43 -31.99 -22.44
C GLU A 20 -12.17 -30.63 -22.42
N ASP A 21 -12.14 -30.02 -23.60
CA ASP A 21 -13.16 -29.20 -24.28
C ASP A 21 -13.57 -27.76 -23.83
N SER A 22 -13.78 -26.97 -24.89
CA SER A 22 -14.49 -25.70 -25.01
C SER A 22 -13.71 -24.38 -24.86
N SER A 23 -13.25 -23.93 -26.02
CA SER A 23 -12.75 -22.61 -26.38
C SER A 23 -13.68 -21.45 -25.99
N LYS A 24 -13.33 -20.70 -24.93
CA LYS A 24 -13.58 -19.24 -24.80
C LYS A 24 -12.44 -18.61 -23.99
N PRO A 25 -11.79 -17.52 -24.48
CA PRO A 25 -10.81 -16.82 -23.67
C PRO A 25 -11.56 -16.13 -22.51
N LYS A 26 -11.41 -16.65 -21.29
CA LYS A 26 -11.81 -15.92 -20.08
C LYS A 26 -10.95 -14.66 -20.05
N ALA A 27 -11.55 -13.50 -20.32
CA ALA A 27 -10.90 -12.21 -20.18
C ALA A 27 -10.30 -12.14 -18.77
N HIS A 28 -8.98 -12.22 -18.69
CA HIS A 28 -8.26 -12.14 -17.44
C HIS A 28 -8.26 -10.68 -17.01
N ASN A 29 -9.33 -10.23 -16.36
CA ASN A 29 -9.32 -8.93 -15.71
C ASN A 29 -8.26 -9.00 -14.61
N PRO A 30 -7.15 -8.26 -14.73
CA PRO A 30 -6.11 -8.32 -13.73
C PRO A 30 -6.68 -7.82 -12.41
N ARG A 31 -6.44 -8.58 -11.32
CA ARG A 31 -6.85 -8.16 -9.98
C ARG A 31 -6.03 -6.93 -9.59
N VAL A 32 -6.68 -5.78 -9.53
CA VAL A 32 -6.07 -4.51 -9.11
C VAL A 32 -6.31 -4.31 -7.62
N THR A 33 -5.24 -4.12 -6.86
CA THR A 33 -5.31 -3.69 -5.45
C THR A 33 -5.11 -2.19 -5.39
N ILE A 34 -6.05 -1.48 -4.76
CA ILE A 34 -5.97 -0.03 -4.56
C ILE A 34 -5.44 0.23 -3.16
N LEU A 35 -4.36 1.01 -3.08
CA LEU A 35 -3.79 1.49 -1.83
C LEU A 35 -4.09 2.97 -1.64
N ARG A 36 -4.49 3.34 -0.43
CA ARG A 36 -4.77 4.73 -0.06
C ARG A 36 -4.02 5.12 1.20
N ASN A 37 -3.74 6.41 1.31
CA ASN A 37 -3.19 6.96 2.55
C ASN A 37 -4.18 6.72 3.69
N LYS A 38 -3.68 6.17 4.80
CA LYS A 38 -4.44 5.99 6.03
C LYS A 38 -4.86 7.35 6.57
N ALA A 39 -6.12 7.48 6.97
CA ALA A 39 -6.62 8.68 7.62
C ALA A 39 -5.91 8.86 8.98
N PRO A 40 -5.43 10.08 9.30
CA PRO A 40 -4.86 10.33 10.62
C PRO A 40 -5.94 10.22 11.70
N ARG A 41 -5.54 9.83 12.90
CA ARG A 41 -6.41 9.80 14.08
C ARG A 41 -6.16 11.06 14.91
N TRP A 42 -7.22 11.60 15.49
CA TRP A 42 -7.09 12.66 16.49
C TRP A 42 -6.39 12.13 17.74
N HIS A 43 -5.37 12.83 18.20
CA HIS A 43 -4.62 12.48 19.39
C HIS A 43 -4.89 13.49 20.51
N GLU A 44 -5.78 13.14 21.43
CA GLU A 44 -6.31 14.05 22.46
C GLU A 44 -5.23 14.78 23.25
N HIS A 45 -4.20 14.09 23.74
CA HIS A 45 -3.17 14.74 24.57
C HIS A 45 -2.25 15.69 23.78
N LEU A 46 -2.08 15.45 22.48
CA LEU A 46 -1.21 16.26 21.62
C LEU A 46 -2.02 17.29 20.82
N GLN A 47 -3.35 17.22 20.88
CA GLN A 47 -4.30 18.08 20.15
C GLN A 47 -3.94 18.19 18.66
N CYS A 48 -3.62 17.05 18.03
CA CYS A 48 -3.23 17.02 16.63
C CYS A 48 -3.73 15.75 15.92
N TRP A 49 -3.81 15.82 14.59
CA TRP A 49 -4.08 14.67 13.74
C TRP A 49 -2.76 13.94 13.45
N CYS A 50 -2.63 12.69 13.90
CA CYS A 50 -1.40 11.92 13.69
C CYS A 50 -1.67 10.47 13.29
N LEU A 51 -0.68 9.87 12.65
CA LEU A 51 -0.63 8.42 12.42
C LEU A 51 0.23 7.78 13.50
N ASN A 52 -0.09 6.54 13.88
CA ASN A 52 0.72 5.77 14.81
C ASN A 52 1.80 4.99 14.05
N PHE A 53 3.04 5.49 14.13
CA PHE A 53 4.21 4.88 13.51
C PHE A 53 4.96 3.90 14.43
N HIS A 54 4.45 3.63 15.64
CA HIS A 54 5.06 2.70 16.60
C HIS A 54 6.54 2.99 16.88
N GLY A 55 6.90 4.27 16.97
CA GLY A 55 8.27 4.73 17.20
C GLY A 55 9.21 4.64 15.99
N ARG A 56 8.73 4.15 14.83
CA ARG A 56 9.54 4.06 13.59
C ARG A 56 9.78 5.41 12.94
N VAL A 57 8.88 6.37 13.15
CA VAL A 57 8.98 7.74 12.63
C VAL A 57 9.04 8.69 13.81
N THR A 58 10.08 9.50 13.85
CA THR A 58 10.42 10.35 15.00
C THR A 58 10.45 11.84 14.66
N VAL A 59 10.50 12.19 13.37
CA VAL A 59 10.56 13.58 12.92
C VAL A 59 9.32 13.93 12.11
N ALA A 60 8.68 15.06 12.41
CA ALA A 60 7.54 15.56 11.67
C ALA A 60 7.92 15.87 10.21
N SER A 61 7.09 15.44 9.26
CA SER A 61 7.29 15.70 7.83
C SER A 61 6.00 15.45 7.06
N VAL A 62 5.77 16.23 6.00
CA VAL A 62 4.73 15.95 4.99
C VAL A 62 4.96 14.64 4.24
N LYS A 63 6.17 14.06 4.37
CA LYS A 63 6.55 12.77 3.79
C LYS A 63 6.18 11.58 4.69
N ASN A 64 5.63 11.81 5.88
CA ASN A 64 5.23 10.73 6.77
C ASN A 64 3.85 10.19 6.35
N PHE A 65 3.77 8.93 5.93
CA PHE A 65 2.52 8.33 5.48
C PHE A 65 2.45 6.82 5.77
N GLN A 66 1.22 6.32 5.80
CA GLN A 66 0.91 4.89 5.83
C GLN A 66 -0.07 4.58 4.69
N LEU A 67 0.19 3.54 3.90
CA LEU A 67 -0.75 3.04 2.91
C LEU A 67 -1.43 1.77 3.39
N VAL A 68 -2.75 1.73 3.22
CA VAL A 68 -3.63 0.60 3.53
C VAL A 68 -4.35 0.16 2.25
N ALA A 69 -4.65 -1.13 2.14
CA ALA A 69 -5.48 -1.63 1.05
C ALA A 69 -6.93 -1.24 1.27
N THR A 70 -7.62 -0.80 0.23
CA THR A 70 -9.07 -0.66 0.28
C THR A 70 -9.71 -2.03 0.13
N ALA A 71 -10.64 -2.39 1.00
CA ALA A 71 -11.47 -3.56 0.79
C ALA A 71 -12.28 -3.38 -0.51
N ASP A 72 -12.09 -4.28 -1.47
CA ASP A 72 -12.96 -4.36 -2.63
C ASP A 72 -14.31 -4.93 -2.18
N ALA A 73 -15.37 -4.13 -2.29
CA ALA A 73 -16.73 -4.51 -1.90
C ALA A 73 -17.25 -5.75 -2.66
N SER A 74 -16.56 -6.19 -3.71
CA SER A 74 -16.89 -7.40 -4.49
C SER A 74 -16.28 -8.71 -3.97
N GLN A 75 -15.40 -8.66 -2.95
CA GLN A 75 -14.70 -9.85 -2.43
C GLN A 75 -15.13 -10.16 -0.98
N PRO A 76 -15.80 -11.31 -0.72
CA PRO A 76 -16.21 -11.71 0.63
C PRO A 76 -15.05 -12.28 1.48
N SER A 77 -13.83 -12.35 0.94
CA SER A 77 -12.64 -12.89 1.62
C SER A 77 -11.73 -11.77 2.15
N GLY A 78 -12.16 -11.18 3.27
CA GLY A 78 -11.39 -10.77 4.46
C GLY A 78 -9.91 -10.36 4.40
N LEU A 79 -9.37 -9.85 3.30
CA LEU A 79 -7.96 -9.42 3.20
C LEU A 79 -7.75 -7.92 3.42
N GLY A 80 -8.83 -7.16 3.61
CA GLY A 80 -8.79 -5.72 3.80
C GLY A 80 -9.26 -5.32 5.18
N ASP A 81 -8.52 -5.70 6.21
CA ASP A 81 -8.59 -4.94 7.46
C ASP A 81 -8.06 -3.53 7.12
N GLU A 82 -8.92 -2.51 7.15
CA GLU A 82 -8.54 -1.10 6.90
C GLU A 82 -7.39 -0.64 7.82
N ASP A 83 -7.13 -1.39 8.89
CA ASP A 83 -6.00 -1.14 9.78
C ASP A 83 -4.67 -1.76 9.34
N THR A 84 -4.67 -2.73 8.41
CA THR A 84 -3.44 -3.35 7.94
C THR A 84 -2.63 -2.42 7.03
N VAL A 85 -1.57 -1.85 7.62
CA VAL A 85 -0.61 -0.99 6.90
C VAL A 85 0.31 -1.84 6.03
N LEU A 86 0.27 -1.63 4.71
CA LEU A 86 1.10 -2.35 3.73
C LEU A 86 2.41 -1.62 3.41
N LEU A 87 2.41 -0.30 3.50
CA LEU A 87 3.62 0.53 3.36
C LEU A 87 3.60 1.63 4.41
N GLN A 88 4.65 1.75 5.20
CA GLN A 88 4.88 2.84 6.13
C GLN A 88 6.19 3.52 5.77
N PHE A 89 6.13 4.84 5.61
CA PHE A 89 7.31 5.64 5.31
C PHE A 89 7.30 6.90 6.19
N GLY A 90 8.48 7.30 6.66
CA GLY A 90 8.59 8.56 7.38
C GLY A 90 10.01 8.91 7.82
N LYS A 91 10.15 10.16 8.22
CA LYS A 91 11.43 10.81 8.54
C LYS A 91 11.90 10.44 9.95
N VAL A 92 13.19 10.14 10.06
CA VAL A 92 13.88 9.89 11.35
C VAL A 92 15.11 10.78 11.57
N GLY A 93 15.55 11.51 10.54
CA GLY A 93 16.64 12.49 10.59
C GLY A 93 16.60 13.41 9.36
N ASP A 94 17.64 14.21 9.14
CA ASP A 94 17.66 15.21 8.08
C ASP A 94 17.46 14.59 6.68
N ASP A 95 18.27 13.60 6.34
CA ASP A 95 18.16 12.85 5.07
C ASP A 95 17.94 11.36 5.31
N MET A 96 17.39 11.02 6.47
CA MET A 96 17.16 9.64 6.89
C MET A 96 15.68 9.35 7.06
N PHE A 97 15.23 8.27 6.43
CA PHE A 97 13.84 7.82 6.44
C PHE A 97 13.78 6.33 6.69
N THR A 98 12.73 5.88 7.37
CA THR A 98 12.40 4.46 7.51
C THR A 98 11.35 4.06 6.49
N MET A 99 11.50 2.87 5.90
CA MET A 99 10.53 2.27 4.98
C MET A 99 10.23 0.85 5.45
N ASP A 100 9.01 0.62 5.90
CA ASP A 100 8.50 -0.71 6.27
C ASP A 100 7.43 -1.12 5.25
N PHE A 101 7.59 -2.29 4.62
CA PHE A 101 6.63 -2.80 3.64
C PHE A 101 6.26 -4.24 3.93
N ARG A 102 5.08 -4.65 3.49
CA ARG A 102 4.57 -6.02 3.61
C ARG A 102 4.15 -6.54 2.26
N GLN A 103 4.07 -7.86 2.14
CA GLN A 103 3.40 -8.51 1.02
C GLN A 103 1.99 -7.90 0.85
N PRO A 104 1.54 -7.61 -0.39
CA PRO A 104 2.12 -8.04 -1.67
C PRO A 104 3.16 -7.09 -2.28
N LEU A 105 3.58 -6.02 -1.58
CA LEU A 105 4.59 -5.11 -2.12
C LEU A 105 5.97 -5.77 -2.15
N SER A 106 6.64 -5.65 -3.29
CA SER A 106 8.09 -5.83 -3.36
C SER A 106 8.83 -4.60 -2.83
N ALA A 107 10.09 -4.78 -2.43
CA ALA A 107 10.95 -3.67 -2.02
C ALA A 107 11.06 -2.60 -3.11
N PHE A 108 11.13 -3.01 -4.39
CA PHE A 108 11.20 -2.09 -5.53
C PHE A 108 9.92 -1.24 -5.66
N GLN A 109 8.74 -1.87 -5.62
CA GLN A 109 7.48 -1.15 -5.69
C GLN A 109 7.32 -0.18 -4.51
N ALA A 110 7.61 -0.65 -3.29
CA ALA A 110 7.56 0.19 -2.09
C ALA A 110 8.49 1.40 -2.21
N PHE A 111 9.74 1.18 -2.62
CA PHE A 111 10.72 2.24 -2.80
C PHE A 111 10.31 3.25 -3.88
N ALA A 112 9.84 2.77 -5.04
CA ALA A 112 9.35 3.62 -6.12
C ALA A 112 8.18 4.52 -5.65
N ILE A 113 7.24 3.97 -4.88
CA ILE A 113 6.16 4.75 -4.27
C ILE A 113 6.72 5.83 -3.33
N CYS A 114 7.65 5.48 -2.43
CA CYS A 114 8.26 6.43 -1.50
C CYS A 114 8.98 7.58 -2.20
N LEU A 115 9.67 7.34 -3.32
CA LEU A 115 10.34 8.39 -4.10
C LEU A 115 9.36 9.46 -4.61
N THR A 116 8.10 9.11 -4.87
CA THR A 116 7.09 10.09 -5.30
C THR A 116 6.81 11.18 -4.25
N CYS A 117 7.09 10.93 -2.97
CA CYS A 117 6.94 11.94 -1.91
C CYS A 117 8.01 13.02 -1.91
N PHE A 118 9.09 12.85 -2.68
CA PHE A 118 10.15 13.85 -2.82
C PHE A 118 9.91 14.79 -4.00
N GLY A 119 8.87 14.53 -4.82
CA GLY A 119 8.47 15.44 -5.89
C GLY A 119 8.11 16.81 -5.33
N THR A 120 8.81 17.84 -5.80
CA THR A 120 8.54 19.24 -5.48
C THR A 120 7.16 19.62 -6.02
N LYS A 121 6.24 19.97 -5.13
CA LYS A 121 5.11 20.83 -5.52
C LYS A 121 5.69 22.22 -5.71
N PHE A 122 5.71 22.74 -6.93
CA PHE A 122 6.21 24.07 -7.28
C PHE A 122 5.47 25.25 -6.60
N ALA A 123 4.62 25.02 -5.58
CA ALA A 123 3.68 26.01 -5.06
C ALA A 123 3.41 25.94 -3.55
N CYS A 124 4.29 25.33 -2.74
CA CYS A 124 4.14 25.35 -1.28
C CYS A 124 5.50 25.49 -0.61
N GLU A 125 5.85 26.72 -0.21
CA GLU A 125 6.76 27.02 0.90
C GLU A 125 5.98 27.02 2.22
#